data_AF-A0A9P4T8W7-F1
#
_entry.id   AF-A0A9P4T8W7-F1
#
_cell.length_a   1.000
_cell.length_b   1.000
_cell.length_c   1.000
_cell.angle_alpha   90.00
_cell.angle_beta   90.00
_cell.angle_gamma   90.00
#
_symmetry.space_group_name_H-M   'P 1'
#
loop_
_entity.id
_entity.type
_entity.pdbx_description
1 polymer ?
#
loop_
_entity_poly.entity_id
_entity_poly.type
_entity_poly.pdbx_seq_one_letter_code
_entity_poly.pdbx_strand_id
1 'polypeptide(L)'
;MQFKVLAASLLASAGLSAAAPLEARQESCPTISKNGDYVWEISNFSAHKPEGVAISEFTLDVTTTRGTLADFKCTGTDVADATWYPCENKMVSFAFQNDRSGLILKYVNVDGVEMVATSTILNTCRHGPGSGPDFICESTSPAYVTFVQTPKSE
;
A
#
# COMPACT_ATOMS: atom_id res chain seq x y z
N MET A 1 -12.97 49.09 66.94
CA MET A 1 -14.01 48.59 66.02
C MET A 1 -13.46 48.65 64.60
N GLN A 2 -13.33 47.47 64.01
CA GLN A 2 -13.27 47.12 62.57
C GLN A 2 -13.63 48.23 61.55
N PHE A 3 -12.76 48.53 60.56
CA PHE A 3 -12.78 48.02 59.17
C PHE A 3 -11.90 48.85 58.19
N LYS A 4 -11.12 48.13 57.37
CA LYS A 4 -10.70 48.35 55.95
C LYS A 4 -10.15 49.71 55.49
N VAL A 5 -8.92 49.71 54.94
CA VAL A 5 -8.61 50.14 53.54
C VAL A 5 -7.40 49.34 53.03
N LEU A 6 -7.50 48.92 51.77
CA LEU A 6 -6.59 48.08 50.97
C LEU A 6 -5.38 48.85 50.44
N ALA A 7 -4.22 48.20 50.31
CA ALA A 7 -3.21 48.56 49.32
C ALA A 7 -2.70 47.29 48.65
N ALA A 8 -3.04 47.17 47.37
CA ALA A 8 -2.90 46.00 46.53
C ALA A 8 -1.44 45.72 46.14
N SER A 9 -1.00 44.48 46.36
CA SER A 9 0.21 43.91 45.77
C SER A 9 -0.08 43.50 44.32
N LEU A 10 0.41 44.28 43.36
CA LEU A 10 0.47 43.92 41.94
C LEU A 10 1.84 43.30 41.63
N LEU A 11 1.92 41.97 41.71
CA LEU A 11 2.97 41.19 41.04
C LEU A 11 2.29 40.50 39.86
N ALA A 12 2.48 41.06 38.67
CA ALA A 12 2.03 40.44 37.43
C ALA A 12 2.94 39.24 37.13
N SER A 13 2.49 38.04 37.47
CA SER A 13 3.10 36.80 37.00
C SER A 13 2.69 36.56 35.55
N ALA A 14 3.49 37.03 34.61
CA ALA A 14 3.39 36.62 33.21
C ALA A 14 3.86 35.17 33.09
N GLY A 15 2.91 34.23 33.01
CA GLY A 15 3.20 32.86 32.60
C GLY A 15 3.57 32.85 31.13
N LEU A 16 4.85 32.68 30.81
CA LEU A 16 5.29 32.32 29.47
C LEU A 16 4.84 30.89 29.20
N SER A 17 3.73 30.70 28.49
CA SER A 17 3.48 29.43 27.81
C SER A 17 4.54 29.26 26.73
N ALA A 18 5.59 28.49 27.04
CA ALA A 18 6.53 28.01 26.04
C ALA A 18 5.76 27.01 25.16
N ALA A 19 5.24 27.47 24.02
CA ALA A 19 4.92 26.58 22.93
C ALA A 19 6.25 25.99 22.44
N ALA A 20 6.49 24.71 22.72
CA ALA A 20 7.56 24.00 22.04
C ALA A 20 7.33 24.19 20.53
N PRO A 21 8.34 24.58 19.74
CA PRO A 21 8.20 24.59 18.30
C PRO A 21 7.77 23.18 17.87
N LEU A 22 6.71 23.08 17.07
CA LEU A 22 6.46 21.84 16.33
C LEU A 22 7.67 21.65 15.42
N GLU A 23 8.60 20.75 15.77
CA GLU A 23 9.59 20.26 14.82
C GLU A 23 8.88 19.85 13.53
N ALA A 24 9.33 20.37 12.39
CA ALA A 24 8.85 19.96 11.09
C ALA A 24 8.99 18.44 10.97
N ARG A 25 7.92 17.76 10.54
CA ARG A 25 7.94 16.32 10.26
C ARG A 25 9.12 16.04 9.31
N GLN A 26 9.91 15.00 9.60
CA GLN A 26 11.01 14.54 8.75
C GLN A 26 10.62 14.56 7.27
N GLU A 27 11.39 15.28 6.45
CA GLU A 27 11.13 15.41 4.99
C GLU A 27 11.43 14.12 4.20
N SER A 28 12.15 13.17 4.78
CA SER A 28 12.41 11.88 4.15
C SER A 28 11.42 10.83 4.66
N CYS A 29 10.35 10.59 3.91
CA CYS A 29 9.55 9.38 4.11
C CYS A 29 10.46 8.15 4.02
N PRO A 30 10.35 7.15 4.91
CA PRO A 30 11.12 5.93 4.80
C PRO A 30 10.75 5.26 3.46
N THR A 31 11.70 5.26 2.53
CA THR A 31 11.50 4.66 1.21
C THR A 31 11.92 3.19 1.27
N ILE A 32 11.05 2.32 0.73
CA ILE A 32 11.50 0.98 0.33
C ILE A 32 12.59 1.19 -0.74
N SER A 33 13.69 0.42 -0.63
CA SER A 33 14.72 0.42 -1.67
C SER A 33 14.06 0.08 -3.00
N LYS A 34 14.20 0.94 -4.01
CA LYS A 34 13.63 0.72 -5.35
C LYS A 34 14.45 -0.26 -6.19
N ASN A 35 15.55 -0.76 -5.64
CA ASN A 35 16.47 -1.66 -6.30
C ASN A 35 16.88 -2.79 -5.35
N GLY A 36 16.92 -4.01 -5.88
CA GLY A 36 17.42 -5.17 -5.16
C GLY A 36 17.01 -6.47 -5.83
N ASP A 37 17.76 -7.53 -5.58
CA ASP A 37 17.54 -8.84 -6.22
C ASP A 37 16.15 -9.42 -5.89
N TYR A 38 15.62 -9.07 -4.72
CA TYR A 38 14.30 -9.47 -4.22
C TYR A 38 13.33 -8.29 -4.11
N VAL A 39 13.63 -7.16 -4.74
CA VAL A 39 12.72 -6.00 -4.80
C VAL A 39 12.15 -5.90 -6.20
N TRP A 40 10.82 -6.01 -6.32
CA TRP A 40 10.14 -5.84 -7.61
C TRP A 40 9.22 -4.62 -7.60
N GLU A 41 9.04 -4.04 -8.77
CA GLU A 41 8.10 -2.94 -9.00
C GLU A 41 6.77 -3.51 -9.49
N ILE A 42 5.69 -2.97 -8.94
CA ILE A 42 4.30 -3.25 -9.30
C ILE A 42 3.73 -1.97 -9.91
N SER A 43 3.26 -2.04 -11.14
CA SER A 43 2.77 -0.88 -11.87
C SER A 43 1.55 -1.23 -12.72
N ASN A 44 0.93 -0.21 -13.33
CA ASN A 44 -0.19 -0.34 -14.26
C ASN A 44 -1.34 -1.21 -13.73
N PHE A 45 -1.64 -1.11 -12.43
CA PHE A 45 -2.77 -1.82 -11.86
C PHE A 45 -4.07 -1.24 -12.40
N SER A 46 -4.97 -2.14 -12.81
CA SER A 46 -6.34 -1.84 -13.22
C SER A 46 -7.28 -2.91 -12.68
N ALA A 47 -8.43 -2.49 -12.15
CA ALA A 47 -9.51 -3.37 -11.75
C ALA A 47 -10.87 -2.83 -12.19
N HIS A 48 -11.70 -3.68 -12.77
CA HIS A 48 -13.08 -3.36 -13.15
C HIS A 48 -14.06 -3.93 -12.12
N LYS A 49 -15.01 -3.10 -11.68
CA LYS A 49 -16.03 -3.42 -10.67
C LYS A 49 -17.41 -3.02 -11.19
N PRO A 50 -18.10 -3.88 -11.97
CA PRO A 50 -19.36 -3.53 -12.64
C PRO A 50 -20.50 -3.18 -11.69
N GLU A 51 -20.50 -3.79 -10.50
CA GLU A 51 -21.48 -3.53 -9.44
C GLU A 51 -20.84 -2.81 -8.23
N GLY A 52 -19.64 -2.26 -8.41
CA GLY A 52 -18.92 -1.44 -7.45
C GLY A 52 -18.27 -2.17 -6.28
N VAL A 53 -18.50 -3.48 -6.16
CA VAL A 53 -17.96 -4.30 -5.08
C VAL A 53 -16.99 -5.35 -5.62
N ALA A 54 -17.49 -6.33 -6.39
CA ALA A 54 -16.69 -7.44 -6.90
C ALA A 54 -15.79 -7.01 -8.07
N ILE A 55 -14.60 -7.59 -8.15
CA ILE A 55 -13.64 -7.34 -9.24
C ILE A 55 -13.90 -8.36 -10.35
N SER A 56 -14.42 -7.91 -11.50
CA SER A 56 -14.65 -8.76 -12.68
C SER A 56 -13.38 -8.96 -13.49
N GLU A 57 -12.56 -7.92 -13.60
CA GLU A 57 -11.30 -7.94 -14.34
C GLU A 57 -10.20 -7.31 -13.49
N PHE A 58 -9.02 -7.91 -13.52
CA PHE A 58 -7.83 -7.47 -12.79
C PHE A 58 -6.62 -7.55 -13.70
N THR A 59 -5.78 -6.54 -13.67
CA THR A 59 -4.47 -6.55 -14.33
C THR A 59 -3.46 -5.76 -13.50
N LEU A 60 -2.22 -6.23 -13.45
CA LEU A 60 -1.06 -5.46 -13.02
C LEU A 60 0.19 -5.92 -13.78
N ASP A 61 1.18 -5.03 -13.85
CA ASP A 61 2.49 -5.31 -14.41
C ASP A 61 3.50 -5.53 -13.28
N VAL A 62 4.41 -6.47 -13.49
CA VAL A 62 5.51 -6.78 -12.56
C VAL A 62 6.84 -6.62 -13.29
N THR A 63 7.68 -5.73 -12.76
CA THR A 63 9.04 -5.50 -13.26
C THR A 63 10.06 -5.95 -12.22
N THR A 64 11.00 -6.81 -12.62
CA THR A 64 12.05 -7.25 -11.71
C THR A 64 13.23 -6.29 -11.74
N THR A 65 13.58 -5.66 -10.61
CA THR A 65 14.51 -4.51 -10.62
C THR A 65 15.98 -4.93 -10.80
N ARG A 66 16.33 -6.16 -10.40
CA ARG A 66 17.66 -6.80 -10.59
C ARG A 66 17.58 -8.32 -10.81
N GLY A 67 16.42 -8.82 -11.17
CA GLY A 67 16.14 -10.25 -11.25
C GLY A 67 16.57 -10.89 -12.57
N THR A 68 16.53 -12.22 -12.60
CA THR A 68 16.71 -13.03 -13.82
C THR A 68 15.41 -13.26 -14.59
N LEU A 69 14.26 -12.92 -13.99
CA LEU A 69 12.96 -13.06 -14.62
C LEU A 69 12.68 -11.85 -15.51
N ALA A 70 12.24 -12.11 -16.75
CA ALA A 70 11.68 -11.07 -17.59
C ALA A 70 10.41 -10.50 -16.96
N ASP A 71 10.10 -9.25 -17.27
CA ASP A 71 8.86 -8.60 -16.86
C ASP A 71 7.64 -9.37 -17.36
N PHE A 72 6.58 -9.37 -16.57
CA PHE A 72 5.36 -10.15 -16.83
C PHE A 72 4.12 -9.46 -16.28
N LYS A 73 2.94 -9.88 -16.74
CA LYS A 73 1.65 -9.42 -16.21
C LYS A 73 1.04 -10.44 -15.27
N CYS A 74 0.24 -9.95 -14.32
CA CYS A 74 -0.70 -10.75 -13.56
C CYS A 74 -2.10 -10.30 -13.92
N THR A 75 -2.91 -11.22 -14.45
CA THR A 75 -4.29 -10.95 -14.86
C THR A 75 -5.24 -11.90 -14.16
N GLY A 76 -6.48 -11.49 -13.96
CA GLY A 76 -7.51 -12.31 -13.34
C GLY A 76 -8.91 -11.90 -13.76
N THR A 77 -9.80 -12.88 -13.81
CA THR A 77 -11.24 -12.69 -14.04
C THR A 77 -11.99 -13.17 -12.81
N ASP A 78 -13.05 -12.45 -12.43
CA ASP A 78 -13.86 -12.73 -11.23
C ASP A 78 -12.97 -12.95 -9.99
N VAL A 79 -12.12 -11.96 -9.72
CA VAL A 79 -11.11 -12.04 -8.66
C VAL A 79 -11.78 -11.97 -7.30
N ALA A 80 -11.76 -13.12 -6.61
CA ALA A 80 -12.22 -13.28 -5.25
C ALA A 80 -11.16 -12.80 -4.26
N ASP A 81 -11.65 -12.27 -3.15
CA ASP A 81 -10.81 -11.72 -2.09
C ASP A 81 -9.87 -12.79 -1.51
N ALA A 82 -8.61 -12.41 -1.29
CA ALA A 82 -7.56 -13.25 -0.70
C ALA A 82 -7.37 -14.64 -1.35
N THR A 83 -7.76 -14.79 -2.62
CA THR A 83 -7.63 -16.04 -3.37
C THR A 83 -6.42 -16.00 -4.30
N TRP A 84 -5.71 -17.12 -4.44
CA TRP A 84 -4.52 -17.21 -5.30
C TRP A 84 -4.89 -17.39 -6.77
N TYR A 85 -4.31 -16.54 -7.61
CA TYR A 85 -4.40 -16.58 -9.07
C TYR A 85 -2.99 -16.66 -9.66
N PRO A 86 -2.76 -17.48 -10.70
CA PRO A 86 -1.47 -17.53 -11.38
C PRO A 86 -1.25 -16.24 -12.19
N CYS A 87 0.00 -15.77 -12.23
CA CYS A 87 0.42 -14.76 -13.19
C CYS A 87 0.84 -15.41 -14.53
N GLU A 88 1.19 -14.60 -15.53
CA GLU A 88 1.77 -15.12 -16.79
C GLU A 88 3.04 -15.95 -16.52
N ASN A 89 3.85 -15.51 -15.56
CA ASN A 89 4.93 -16.33 -15.04
C ASN A 89 4.38 -17.37 -14.05
N LYS A 90 4.49 -18.66 -14.40
CA LYS A 90 3.97 -19.79 -13.62
C LYS A 90 4.63 -19.98 -12.25
N MET A 91 5.80 -19.37 -12.02
CA MET A 91 6.46 -19.37 -10.72
C MET A 91 5.85 -18.34 -9.76
N VAL A 92 4.98 -17.46 -10.26
CA VAL A 92 4.41 -16.33 -9.52
C VAL A 92 2.89 -16.47 -9.47
N SER A 93 2.33 -16.21 -8.30
CA SER A 93 0.88 -16.11 -8.08
C SER A 93 0.59 -14.84 -7.28
N PHE A 94 -0.60 -14.29 -7.46
CA PHE A 94 -1.08 -13.13 -6.72
C PHE A 94 -2.37 -13.45 -5.97
N ALA A 95 -2.59 -12.74 -4.87
CA ALA A 95 -3.88 -12.61 -4.22
C ALA A 95 -4.13 -11.13 -3.92
N PHE A 96 -5.39 -10.72 -3.93
CA PHE A 96 -5.76 -9.32 -3.72
C PHE A 96 -6.80 -9.19 -2.60
N GLN A 97 -6.61 -8.19 -1.74
CA GLN A 97 -7.51 -7.82 -0.65
C GLN A 97 -8.19 -6.50 -1.01
N ASN A 98 -9.43 -6.59 -1.46
CA ASN A 98 -10.19 -5.51 -2.07
C ASN A 98 -10.47 -4.37 -1.08
N ASP A 99 -10.73 -4.70 0.19
CA ASP A 99 -11.08 -3.73 1.24
C ASP A 99 -9.97 -2.70 1.55
N ARG A 100 -8.71 -3.08 1.33
CA ARG A 100 -7.52 -2.27 1.63
C ARG A 100 -6.57 -2.12 0.45
N SER A 101 -6.99 -2.53 -0.74
CA SER A 101 -6.13 -2.58 -1.95
C SER A 101 -4.80 -3.31 -1.71
N GLY A 102 -4.86 -4.39 -0.93
CA GLY A 102 -3.68 -5.17 -0.54
C GLY A 102 -3.31 -6.18 -1.60
N LEU A 103 -2.09 -6.09 -2.13
CA LEU A 103 -1.52 -7.11 -3.00
C LEU A 103 -0.66 -8.06 -2.16
N ILE A 104 -0.82 -9.35 -2.41
CA ILE A 104 0.08 -10.41 -1.94
C ILE A 104 0.63 -11.10 -3.19
N LEU A 105 1.95 -11.20 -3.29
CA LEU A 105 2.63 -12.01 -4.29
C LEU A 105 3.27 -13.21 -3.61
N LYS A 106 3.17 -14.36 -4.27
CA LYS A 106 3.91 -15.56 -3.96
C LYS A 106 4.80 -15.90 -5.13
N TYR A 107 6.07 -16.16 -4.84
CA TYR A 107 7.07 -16.58 -5.81
C TYR A 107 7.70 -17.89 -5.33
N VAL A 108 7.69 -18.92 -6.18
CA VAL A 108 8.37 -20.19 -5.93
C VAL A 108 9.53 -20.28 -6.91
N ASN A 109 10.76 -20.27 -6.41
CA ASN A 109 11.94 -20.34 -7.28
C ASN A 109 12.15 -21.76 -7.84
N VAL A 110 13.16 -21.91 -8.70
CA VAL A 110 13.50 -23.20 -9.34
C VAL A 110 13.89 -24.30 -8.35
N ASP A 111 14.37 -23.93 -7.17
CA ASP A 111 14.75 -24.85 -6.09
C ASP A 111 13.57 -25.19 -5.15
N GLY A 112 12.37 -24.70 -5.47
CA GLY A 112 11.17 -24.90 -4.67
C GLY A 112 11.10 -24.04 -3.40
N VAL A 113 11.95 -23.02 -3.27
CA VAL A 113 11.89 -22.06 -2.16
C VAL A 113 10.74 -21.10 -2.38
N GLU A 114 9.79 -21.09 -1.45
CA GLU A 114 8.67 -20.16 -1.45
C GLU A 114 9.03 -18.84 -0.77
N MET A 115 8.67 -17.75 -1.44
CA MET A 115 8.80 -16.39 -0.93
C MET A 115 7.47 -15.67 -1.10
N VAL A 116 7.20 -14.76 -0.17
CA VAL A 116 6.03 -13.90 -0.21
C VAL A 116 6.43 -12.44 -0.13
N ALA A 117 5.64 -11.59 -0.76
CA ALA A 117 5.76 -10.15 -0.65
C ALA A 117 4.37 -9.52 -0.59
N THR A 118 4.26 -8.37 0.06
CA THR A 118 3.00 -7.63 0.16
C THR A 118 3.22 -6.16 -0.13
N SER A 119 2.18 -5.50 -0.65
CA SER A 119 2.14 -4.04 -0.76
C SER A 119 0.71 -3.54 -0.82
N THR A 120 0.51 -2.25 -0.56
CA THR A 120 -0.77 -1.58 -0.82
C THR A 120 -0.69 -0.88 -2.16
N ILE A 121 -1.60 -1.19 -3.08
CA ILE A 121 -1.68 -0.52 -4.37
C ILE A 121 -2.52 0.75 -4.21
N LEU A 122 -1.86 1.91 -4.26
CA LEU A 122 -2.56 3.19 -4.30
C LEU A 122 -3.30 3.33 -5.64
N ASN A 123 -4.62 3.43 -5.57
CA ASN A 123 -5.48 3.51 -6.74
C ASN A 123 -6.63 4.50 -6.52
N THR A 124 -7.20 4.95 -7.64
CA THR A 124 -8.41 5.77 -7.66
C THR A 124 -9.42 5.14 -8.61
N CYS A 125 -10.67 5.04 -8.16
CA CYS A 125 -11.77 4.53 -8.95
C CYS A 125 -12.55 5.67 -9.59
N ARG A 126 -12.77 5.56 -10.90
CA ARG A 126 -13.65 6.44 -11.68
C ARG A 126 -14.83 5.64 -12.21
N HIS A 127 -15.89 6.34 -12.60
CA HIS A 127 -17.04 5.70 -13.23
C HIS A 127 -16.61 4.94 -14.49
N GLY A 128 -17.09 3.70 -14.60
CA GLY A 128 -16.91 2.84 -15.76
C GLY A 128 -17.89 3.19 -16.90
N PRO A 129 -17.82 2.44 -18.02
CA PRO A 129 -18.69 2.65 -19.18
C PRO A 129 -20.14 2.13 -19.00
N GLY A 130 -20.39 1.31 -17.99
CA GLY A 130 -21.70 0.74 -17.66
C GLY A 130 -22.64 1.73 -16.98
N SER A 131 -23.87 1.28 -16.73
CA SER A 131 -24.86 2.02 -15.95
C SER A 131 -24.81 1.60 -14.49
N GLY A 132 -25.05 2.54 -13.56
CA GLY A 132 -25.14 2.23 -12.13
C GLY A 132 -23.77 2.27 -11.44
N PRO A 133 -23.52 1.46 -10.41
CA PRO A 133 -22.26 1.51 -9.65
C PRO A 133 -21.11 0.82 -10.39
N ASP A 134 -20.87 1.14 -11.66
CA ASP A 134 -19.75 0.62 -12.43
C ASP A 134 -18.49 1.48 -12.19
N PHE A 135 -17.38 0.83 -11.83
CA PHE A 135 -16.11 1.50 -11.55
C PHE A 135 -14.92 0.83 -12.22
N ILE A 136 -14.01 1.66 -12.73
CA ILE A 136 -12.67 1.27 -13.14
C ILE A 136 -11.68 1.91 -12.17
N CYS A 137 -10.88 1.10 -11.50
CA CYS A 137 -9.88 1.53 -10.52
C CYS A 137 -8.49 1.36 -11.10
N GLU A 138 -7.71 2.45 -11.14
CA GLU A 138 -6.38 2.47 -11.76
C GLU A 138 -5.34 2.96 -10.75
N SER A 139 -4.12 2.39 -10.78
CA SER A 139 -3.05 2.84 -9.87
C SER A 139 -2.64 4.28 -10.15
N THR A 140 -2.40 5.05 -9.09
CA THR A 140 -1.90 6.43 -9.18
C THR A 140 -0.37 6.50 -9.16
N SER A 141 0.30 5.46 -8.67
CA SER A 141 1.76 5.37 -8.60
C SER A 141 2.21 3.91 -8.53
N PRO A 142 3.44 3.60 -8.96
CA PRO A 142 4.02 2.28 -8.73
C PRO A 142 4.14 1.96 -7.25
N ALA A 143 4.01 0.68 -6.91
CA ALA A 143 4.34 0.14 -5.60
C ALA A 143 5.60 -0.73 -5.70
N TYR A 144 6.34 -0.83 -4.60
CA TYR A 144 7.49 -1.74 -4.52
C TYR A 144 7.18 -2.83 -3.50
N VAL A 145 7.55 -4.06 -3.85
CA VAL A 145 7.45 -5.23 -2.99
C VAL A 145 8.84 -5.73 -2.66
N THR A 146 9.03 -6.29 -1.47
CA THR A 146 10.26 -7.00 -1.09
C THR A 146 9.90 -8.42 -0.72
N PHE A 147 10.47 -9.38 -1.44
CA PHE A 147 10.25 -10.80 -1.17
C PHE A 147 11.01 -11.23 0.08
N VAL A 148 10.31 -11.99 0.92
CA VAL A 148 10.87 -12.64 2.09
C VAL A 148 10.52 -14.12 2.00
N GLN A 149 11.52 -14.97 2.26
CA GLN A 149 11.33 -16.41 2.31
C GLN A 149 10.36 -16.80 3.43
N THR A 150 9.37 -17.63 3.12
CA THR A 150 8.51 -18.20 4.15
C THR A 150 9.31 -19.23 4.95
N PRO A 151 9.09 -19.33 6.28
CA PRO A 151 9.72 -20.39 7.07
C PRO A 151 9.40 -21.75 6.43
N LYS A 152 10.39 -22.64 6.36
CA LYS A 152 10.14 -24.02 5.96
C LYS A 152 9.13 -24.60 6.95
N SER A 153 8.02 -25.14 6.48
CA SER A 153 7.18 -25.99 7.33
C SER A 153 7.99 -27.21 7.73
N GLU A 154 8.09 -27.48 9.02
CA GLU A 154 8.69 -28.72 9.57
C GLU A 154 7.91 -29.96 9.15
#